data_AF-A0A670ZN17-F1
#
_entry.id   AF-A0A670ZN17-F1
#
_cell.length_a   1.000
_cell.length_b   1.000
_cell.length_c   1.000
_cell.angle_alpha   90.00
_cell.angle_beta   90.00
_cell.angle_gamma   90.00
#
_symmetry.space_group_name_H-M   'P 1'
#
loop_
_entity.id
_entity.type
_entity.pdbx_description
1 polymer ?
#
loop_
_entity_poly.entity_id
_entity_poly.type
_entity_poly.pdbx_seq_one_letter_code
_entity_poly.pdbx_strand_id
1 'polypeptide(L)'
;MGRKRCLQVSSFGHLSHFTKENKPKGAGHRCLDCSVEPNCPYSARKIYLERAEKGAFHWPVSVVCSNSGSDIETLTEALRLGPYGRCVYDCDNDVVSHQVVNMEFEGGATAAFTMVAFTEKLGVRMTTIYGTKGELSCKGEGGDVEIFDFLQKKKTSFSPQAMPDIPACLNGHCGADYYLIHNFVSAVLDFLIGRKDEVSAFMEKNLTLMTKGIRELRKTSSPQQPLVWNHPDSDKIHPSKAFHAVKRYYEKQVSGFAK
;
A
#
# COMPACT_ATOMS: atom_id res chain seq x y z
N MET A 1 9.76 11.14 -12.68
CA MET A 1 10.68 11.95 -13.52
C MET A 1 9.93 13.02 -14.32
N GLY A 2 9.23 13.95 -13.64
CA GLY A 2 8.49 15.03 -14.32
C GLY A 2 7.57 14.55 -15.46
N ARG A 3 7.66 15.18 -16.64
CA ARG A 3 6.88 14.86 -17.85
C ARG A 3 7.58 13.87 -18.80
N LYS A 4 8.74 13.32 -18.43
CA LYS A 4 9.55 12.45 -19.29
C LYS A 4 8.89 11.10 -19.47
N ARG A 5 8.82 10.60 -20.71
CA ARG A 5 8.28 9.26 -20.98
C ARG A 5 9.25 8.18 -20.49
N CYS A 6 8.70 7.06 -20.03
CA CYS A 6 9.48 5.85 -19.80
C CYS A 6 9.72 5.17 -21.16
N LEU A 7 10.98 4.95 -21.51
CA LEU A 7 11.41 4.38 -22.79
C LEU A 7 11.51 2.86 -22.72
N GLN A 8 11.98 2.34 -21.58
CA GLN A 8 12.21 0.91 -21.39
C GLN A 8 11.89 0.50 -19.96
N VAL A 9 11.32 -0.70 -19.83
CA VAL A 9 11.07 -1.36 -18.56
C VAL A 9 11.61 -2.79 -18.64
N SER A 10 12.32 -3.22 -17.61
CA SER A 10 12.65 -4.64 -17.39
C SER A 10 12.17 -5.04 -16.00
N SER A 11 11.61 -6.24 -15.88
CA SER A 11 11.06 -6.74 -14.62
C SER A 11 11.44 -8.20 -14.43
N PHE A 12 11.88 -8.53 -13.22
CA PHE A 12 12.22 -9.89 -12.81
C PHE A 12 11.59 -10.14 -11.45
N GLY A 13 10.86 -11.24 -11.32
CA GLY A 13 10.24 -11.60 -10.05
C GLY A 13 9.76 -13.03 -10.06
N HIS A 14 9.62 -13.60 -8.87
CA HIS A 14 9.23 -14.99 -8.71
C HIS A 14 8.51 -15.23 -7.38
N LEU A 15 7.50 -16.11 -7.39
CA LEU A 15 6.92 -16.69 -6.18
C LEU A 15 7.82 -17.84 -5.73
N SER A 16 8.71 -17.57 -4.77
CA SER A 16 9.80 -18.50 -4.44
C SER A 16 9.51 -19.42 -3.27
N HIS A 17 8.50 -19.13 -2.43
CA HIS A 17 8.33 -19.84 -1.16
C HIS A 17 6.91 -20.27 -0.84
N PHE A 18 5.91 -19.40 -0.98
CA PHE A 18 4.53 -19.73 -0.59
C PHE A 18 3.83 -20.57 -1.66
N THR A 19 4.31 -21.80 -1.87
CA THR A 19 3.79 -22.79 -2.81
C THR A 19 3.49 -24.11 -2.09
N LYS A 20 2.66 -24.96 -2.69
CA LYS A 20 2.29 -26.25 -2.08
C LYS A 20 3.49 -27.16 -1.86
N GLU A 21 4.48 -27.11 -2.74
CA GLU A 21 5.70 -27.92 -2.71
C GLU A 21 6.61 -27.56 -1.53
N ASN A 22 6.59 -26.28 -1.13
CA ASN A 22 7.37 -25.76 -0.01
C ASN A 22 6.65 -25.90 1.34
N LYS A 23 5.41 -26.42 1.35
CA LYS A 23 4.65 -26.63 2.59
C LYS A 23 5.42 -27.59 3.51
N PRO A 24 5.71 -27.19 4.77
CA PRO A 24 6.40 -28.07 5.70
C PRO A 24 5.64 -29.39 5.90
N LYS A 25 6.37 -30.51 5.91
CA LYS A 25 5.77 -31.83 6.11
C LYS A 25 5.05 -31.87 7.47
N GLY A 26 3.79 -32.30 7.45
CA GLY A 26 2.94 -32.36 8.65
C GLY A 26 2.27 -31.03 9.03
N ALA A 27 2.48 -29.94 8.27
CA ALA A 27 1.76 -28.70 8.51
C ALA A 27 0.26 -28.88 8.24
N GLY A 28 -0.56 -28.44 9.21
CA GLY A 28 -2.01 -28.40 9.08
C GLY A 28 -2.49 -27.35 8.07
N HIS A 29 -3.80 -27.38 7.77
CA HIS A 29 -4.44 -26.42 6.86
C HIS A 29 -4.76 -25.07 7.50
N ARG A 30 -4.74 -25.01 8.84
CA ARG A 30 -5.00 -23.79 9.61
C ARG A 30 -3.98 -23.65 10.72
N CYS A 31 -3.54 -22.42 10.98
CA CYS A 31 -2.42 -22.16 11.88
C CYS A 31 -2.72 -22.53 13.33
N LEU A 32 -3.96 -22.31 13.80
CA LEU A 32 -4.31 -22.52 15.22
C LEU A 32 -4.29 -23.99 15.65
N ASP A 33 -4.43 -24.92 14.71
CA ASP A 33 -4.44 -26.38 14.95
C ASP A 33 -3.23 -27.08 14.30
N CYS A 34 -2.23 -26.30 13.85
CA CYS A 34 -1.09 -26.84 13.11
C CYS A 34 0.02 -27.32 14.07
N SER A 35 0.39 -28.60 14.01
CA SER A 35 1.46 -29.16 14.84
C SER A 35 2.84 -28.57 14.58
N VAL A 36 3.08 -28.02 13.37
CA VAL A 36 4.33 -27.37 12.98
C VAL A 36 4.39 -25.90 13.42
N GLU A 37 3.27 -25.32 13.86
CA GLU A 37 3.14 -23.92 14.26
C GLU A 37 4.25 -23.43 15.21
N PRO A 38 4.66 -24.17 16.27
CA PRO A 38 5.69 -23.71 17.19
C PRO A 38 7.01 -23.33 16.50
N ASN A 39 7.34 -23.99 15.39
CA ASN A 39 8.55 -23.75 14.60
C ASN A 39 8.29 -23.02 13.27
N CYS A 40 7.04 -22.63 12.99
CA CYS A 40 6.67 -21.92 11.77
C CYS A 40 6.88 -20.40 11.93
N PRO A 41 7.64 -19.74 11.03
CA PRO A 41 7.80 -18.27 11.05
C PRO A 41 6.57 -17.53 10.49
N TYR A 42 5.68 -18.23 9.79
CA TYR A 42 4.49 -17.65 9.13
C TYR A 42 3.18 -18.00 9.87
N SER A 43 3.28 -18.26 11.17
CA SER A 43 2.13 -18.58 12.01
C SER A 43 1.21 -17.37 12.16
N ALA A 44 -0.07 -17.54 11.80
CA ALA A 44 -1.08 -16.52 12.06
C ALA A 44 -1.24 -16.24 13.59
N ARG A 45 -0.99 -17.23 14.44
CA ARG A 45 -0.98 -17.04 15.91
C ARG A 45 0.08 -16.02 16.32
N LYS A 46 1.33 -16.20 15.87
CA LYS A 46 2.44 -15.29 16.16
C LYS A 46 2.27 -13.91 15.54
N ILE A 47 1.77 -13.87 14.30
CA ILE A 47 1.60 -12.63 13.54
C ILE A 47 0.48 -11.77 14.13
N TYR A 48 -0.62 -12.38 14.58
CA TYR A 48 -1.82 -11.66 15.01
C TYR A 48 -2.12 -11.81 16.50
N LEU A 49 -2.30 -13.04 16.99
CA LEU A 49 -2.80 -13.31 18.33
C LEU A 49 -1.82 -12.90 19.43
N GLU A 50 -0.55 -13.29 19.31
CA GLU A 50 0.48 -12.94 20.32
C GLU A 50 0.74 -11.42 20.40
N ARG A 51 0.50 -10.70 19.30
CA ARG A 51 0.57 -9.23 19.31
C ARG A 51 -0.62 -8.64 20.07
N ALA A 52 -1.81 -9.17 19.81
CA ALA A 52 -3.03 -8.76 20.49
C ALA A 52 -2.98 -9.07 22.00
N GLU A 53 -2.45 -10.22 22.41
CA GLU A 53 -2.24 -10.59 23.82
C GLU A 53 -1.30 -9.62 24.56
N LYS A 54 -0.42 -8.94 23.82
CA LYS A 54 0.45 -7.86 24.32
C LYS A 54 -0.20 -6.47 24.24
N GLY A 55 -1.49 -6.39 23.93
CA GLY A 55 -2.26 -5.15 23.80
C GLY A 55 -2.14 -4.45 22.44
N ALA A 56 -1.44 -5.03 21.46
CA ALA A 56 -1.24 -4.40 20.15
C ALA A 56 -2.33 -4.82 19.15
N PHE A 57 -3.44 -4.09 19.13
CA PHE A 57 -4.58 -4.30 18.22
C PHE A 57 -4.55 -3.46 16.94
N HIS A 58 -3.47 -2.70 16.71
CA HIS A 58 -3.28 -1.95 15.46
C HIS A 58 -2.87 -2.87 14.30
N TRP A 59 -2.59 -2.30 13.12
CA TRP A 59 -2.14 -3.08 11.98
C TRP A 59 -0.90 -3.94 12.33
N PRO A 60 -0.84 -5.23 11.97
CA PRO A 60 -1.75 -5.95 11.07
C PRO A 60 -2.93 -6.66 11.75
N VAL A 61 -3.11 -6.56 13.07
CA VAL A 61 -4.22 -7.20 13.80
C VAL A 61 -5.57 -6.59 13.40
N SER A 62 -5.62 -5.27 13.26
CA SER A 62 -6.86 -4.53 12.96
C SER A 62 -7.54 -4.93 11.64
N VAL A 63 -6.82 -5.57 10.70
CA VAL A 63 -7.41 -6.02 9.42
C VAL A 63 -8.04 -7.40 9.49
N VAL A 64 -7.80 -8.16 10.56
CA VAL A 64 -8.36 -9.50 10.76
C VAL A 64 -9.80 -9.42 11.26
N CYS A 65 -10.06 -8.51 12.21
CA CYS A 65 -11.38 -8.29 12.81
C CYS A 65 -12.07 -7.10 12.13
N SER A 66 -12.69 -7.32 10.97
CA SER A 66 -13.54 -6.30 10.36
C SER A 66 -14.85 -6.16 11.16
N ASN A 67 -15.00 -5.08 11.92
CA ASN A 67 -16.27 -4.51 12.42
C ASN A 67 -16.86 -4.95 13.78
N SER A 68 -16.19 -5.72 14.65
CA SER A 68 -16.82 -6.21 15.90
C SER A 68 -16.04 -5.94 17.19
N GLY A 69 -15.14 -4.97 17.19
CA GLY A 69 -14.19 -4.80 18.30
C GLY A 69 -13.01 -5.76 18.13
N SER A 70 -11.90 -5.42 18.78
CA SER A 70 -10.67 -6.18 18.69
C SER A 70 -10.34 -6.65 20.09
N ASP A 71 -11.00 -7.72 20.52
CA ASP A 71 -10.61 -8.51 21.68
C ASP A 71 -10.01 -9.86 21.21
N ILE A 72 -9.48 -10.60 22.18
CA ILE A 72 -8.75 -11.84 21.92
C ILE A 72 -9.70 -12.92 21.38
N GLU A 73 -10.91 -12.98 21.90
CA GLU A 73 -11.94 -13.95 21.53
C GLU A 73 -12.38 -13.75 20.08
N THR A 74 -12.73 -12.52 19.70
CA THR A 74 -13.13 -12.16 18.34
C THR A 74 -12.00 -12.41 17.35
N LEU A 75 -10.76 -12.05 17.72
CA LEU A 75 -9.59 -12.32 16.89
C LEU A 75 -9.34 -13.81 16.72
N THR A 76 -9.43 -14.58 17.80
CA THR A 76 -9.26 -16.04 17.75
C THR A 76 -10.29 -16.66 16.82
N GLU A 77 -11.55 -16.26 16.92
CA GLU A 77 -12.61 -16.78 16.04
C GLU A 77 -12.41 -16.36 14.57
N ALA A 78 -12.02 -15.10 14.33
CA ALA A 78 -11.67 -14.62 12.99
C ALA A 78 -10.49 -15.40 12.38
N LEU A 79 -9.52 -15.83 13.19
CA LEU A 79 -8.44 -16.71 12.76
C LEU A 79 -8.92 -18.17 12.59
N ARG A 80 -9.86 -18.66 13.41
CA ARG A 80 -10.40 -20.02 13.27
C ARG A 80 -11.23 -20.20 12.00
N LEU A 81 -12.04 -19.21 11.64
CA LEU A 81 -12.99 -19.35 10.52
C LEU A 81 -12.59 -18.56 9.28
N GLY A 82 -11.94 -17.41 9.46
CA GLY A 82 -11.66 -16.46 8.40
C GLY A 82 -10.44 -16.78 7.54
N PRO A 83 -10.14 -15.95 6.53
CA PRO A 83 -9.04 -16.19 5.60
C PRO A 83 -7.66 -16.11 6.26
N TYR A 84 -7.50 -15.28 7.31
CA TYR A 84 -6.21 -14.99 7.92
C TYR A 84 -5.61 -16.12 8.77
N GLY A 85 -6.39 -17.15 9.14
CA GLY A 85 -5.84 -18.31 9.84
C GLY A 85 -5.53 -19.51 8.96
N ARG A 86 -5.77 -19.44 7.64
CA ARG A 86 -5.36 -20.50 6.71
C ARG A 86 -3.84 -20.64 6.66
N CYS A 87 -3.36 -21.84 6.41
CA CYS A 87 -1.95 -22.06 6.10
C CYS A 87 -1.60 -21.32 4.79
N VAL A 88 -0.60 -20.43 4.84
CA VAL A 88 -0.19 -19.63 3.67
C VAL A 88 0.21 -20.47 2.46
N TYR A 89 0.72 -21.69 2.66
CA TYR A 89 1.09 -22.62 1.59
C TYR A 89 -0.10 -23.33 0.94
N ASP A 90 -1.27 -23.32 1.59
CA ASP A 90 -2.53 -23.81 1.04
C ASP A 90 -3.40 -22.68 0.47
N CYS A 91 -2.92 -21.43 0.54
CA CYS A 91 -3.58 -20.29 -0.06
C CYS A 91 -3.33 -20.24 -1.57
N ASP A 92 -4.21 -19.54 -2.26
CA ASP A 92 -4.22 -19.26 -3.69
C ASP A 92 -3.36 -18.03 -4.03
N ASN A 93 -2.31 -17.77 -3.26
CA ASN A 93 -1.44 -16.62 -3.47
C ASN A 93 -0.58 -16.81 -4.72
N ASP A 94 -0.78 -15.96 -5.72
CA ASP A 94 0.02 -15.87 -6.93
C ASP A 94 0.94 -14.62 -6.95
N VAL A 95 1.02 -13.89 -5.83
CA VAL A 95 1.90 -12.72 -5.70
C VAL A 95 3.36 -13.17 -5.56
N VAL A 96 4.25 -12.57 -6.34
CA VAL A 96 5.69 -12.83 -6.28
C VAL A 96 6.27 -12.52 -4.91
N SER A 97 7.18 -13.36 -4.43
CA SER A 97 7.89 -13.15 -3.15
C SER A 97 8.94 -12.04 -3.25
N HIS A 98 9.44 -11.79 -4.45
CA HIS A 98 10.27 -10.63 -4.75
C HIS A 98 10.06 -10.17 -6.20
N GLN A 99 10.27 -8.88 -6.43
CA GLN A 99 10.26 -8.29 -7.76
C GLN A 99 11.25 -7.13 -7.83
N VAL A 100 12.04 -7.10 -8.90
CA VAL A 100 12.92 -5.99 -9.26
C VAL A 100 12.45 -5.44 -10.59
N VAL A 101 12.18 -4.14 -10.63
CA VAL A 101 11.76 -3.41 -11.84
C VAL A 101 12.74 -2.28 -12.08
N ASN A 102 13.35 -2.25 -13.27
CA ASN A 102 14.20 -1.16 -13.72
C ASN A 102 13.51 -0.42 -14.86
N MET A 103 13.58 0.91 -14.83
CA MET A 103 12.93 1.81 -15.78
C MET A 103 13.94 2.84 -16.29
N GLU A 104 13.97 3.05 -17.59
CA GLU A 104 14.71 4.14 -18.25
C GLU A 104 13.72 5.18 -18.77
N PHE A 105 14.05 6.46 -18.62
CA PHE A 105 13.24 7.60 -19.04
C PHE A 105 13.99 8.50 -20.02
N GLU A 106 13.23 9.27 -20.80
CA GLU A 106 13.78 10.28 -21.69
C GLU A 106 14.80 11.20 -21.01
N GLY A 107 15.92 11.43 -21.68
CA GLY A 107 17.03 12.21 -21.13
C GLY A 107 17.79 11.51 -20.00
N GLY A 108 17.90 10.17 -20.07
CA GLY A 108 18.88 9.35 -19.34
C GLY A 108 18.58 9.09 -17.86
N ALA A 109 17.41 9.50 -17.38
CA ALA A 109 17.02 9.25 -16.00
C ALA A 109 16.59 7.80 -15.81
N THR A 110 16.98 7.17 -14.70
CA THR A 110 16.58 5.80 -14.37
C THR A 110 15.81 5.73 -13.05
N ALA A 111 15.03 4.67 -12.87
CA ALA A 111 14.44 4.30 -11.59
C ALA A 111 14.53 2.78 -11.38
N ALA A 112 14.79 2.38 -10.14
CA ALA A 112 14.75 0.99 -9.72
C ALA A 112 13.72 0.85 -8.59
N PHE A 113 12.88 -0.17 -8.68
CA PHE A 113 11.88 -0.51 -7.67
C PHE A 113 12.08 -1.97 -7.27
N THR A 114 12.25 -2.21 -5.98
CA THR A 114 12.42 -3.56 -5.42
C THR A 114 11.38 -3.81 -4.35
N MET A 115 10.61 -4.88 -4.51
CA MET A 115 9.67 -5.41 -3.53
C MET A 115 10.16 -6.76 -3.06
N VAL A 116 10.19 -6.99 -1.73
CA VAL A 116 10.62 -8.25 -1.12
C VAL A 116 9.66 -8.58 0.03
N ALA A 117 9.17 -9.81 0.07
CA ALA A 117 8.22 -10.27 1.09
C ALA A 117 8.90 -10.61 2.43
N PHE A 118 10.12 -11.13 2.39
CA PHE A 118 10.84 -11.61 3.58
C PHE A 118 11.71 -10.50 4.15
N THR A 119 11.12 -9.64 4.97
CA THR A 119 11.80 -8.51 5.60
C THR A 119 11.65 -8.55 7.12
N GLU A 120 12.63 -8.02 7.83
CA GLU A 120 12.57 -7.85 9.30
C GLU A 120 11.42 -6.92 9.70
N LYS A 121 11.32 -5.77 9.02
CA LYS A 121 10.30 -4.76 9.27
C LYS A 121 9.14 -4.94 8.29
N LEU A 122 7.91 -4.94 8.82
CA LEU A 122 6.70 -5.17 8.05
C LEU A 122 6.21 -3.87 7.39
N GLY A 123 5.99 -3.91 6.08
CA GLY A 123 5.32 -2.82 5.35
C GLY A 123 6.14 -1.53 5.20
N VAL A 124 7.44 -1.58 5.46
CA VAL A 124 8.32 -0.40 5.35
C VAL A 124 8.69 -0.14 3.89
N ARG A 125 8.57 1.12 3.49
CA ARG A 125 8.94 1.59 2.16
C ARG A 125 10.11 2.55 2.30
N MET A 126 11.19 2.27 1.58
CA MET A 126 12.34 3.16 1.51
C MET A 126 12.41 3.80 0.13
N THR A 127 12.84 5.06 0.06
CA THR A 127 13.00 5.77 -1.19
C THR A 127 14.24 6.62 -1.13
N THR A 128 15.07 6.54 -2.18
CA THR A 128 16.23 7.41 -2.36
C THR A 128 16.18 8.02 -3.75
N ILE A 129 16.44 9.32 -3.83
CA ILE A 129 16.49 10.08 -5.07
C ILE A 129 17.85 10.74 -5.16
N TYR A 130 18.57 10.43 -6.23
CA TYR A 130 19.89 10.96 -6.49
C TYR A 130 19.82 12.12 -7.48
N GLY A 131 20.53 13.20 -7.18
CA GLY A 131 20.67 14.36 -8.03
C GLY A 131 22.13 14.81 -8.13
N THR A 132 22.39 15.78 -8.99
CA THR A 132 23.76 16.30 -9.22
C THR A 132 24.29 17.16 -8.07
N LYS A 133 23.41 17.61 -7.17
CA LYS A 133 23.75 18.50 -6.04
C LYS A 133 23.51 17.87 -4.67
N GLY A 134 22.94 16.67 -4.63
CA GLY A 134 22.56 16.06 -3.38
C GLY A 134 21.79 14.77 -3.53
N GLU A 135 21.46 14.20 -2.38
CA GLU A 135 20.71 12.96 -2.22
C GLU A 135 19.53 13.22 -1.28
N LEU A 136 18.34 12.79 -1.68
CA LEU A 136 17.16 12.76 -0.82
C LEU A 136 16.88 11.32 -0.43
N SER A 137 16.64 11.05 0.85
CA SER A 137 16.26 9.72 1.32
C SER A 137 15.11 9.76 2.32
N CYS A 138 14.26 8.74 2.29
CA CYS A 138 13.23 8.47 3.30
C CYS A 138 13.30 6.98 3.65
N LYS A 139 13.54 6.67 4.92
CA LYS A 139 13.75 5.30 5.40
C LYS A 139 12.44 4.59 5.80
N GLY A 140 11.29 5.20 5.56
CA GLY A 140 9.97 4.67 5.88
C GLY A 140 9.54 4.90 7.33
N GLU A 141 8.46 4.24 7.75
CA GLU A 141 7.88 4.30 9.12
C GLU A 141 7.40 5.69 9.57
N GLY A 142 7.06 6.58 8.63
CA GLY A 142 6.75 7.98 8.98
C GLY A 142 7.97 8.76 9.44
N GLY A 143 9.18 8.23 9.22
CA GLY A 143 10.43 8.92 9.50
C GLY A 143 10.67 10.11 8.58
N ASP A 144 11.65 10.92 8.98
CA ASP A 144 12.01 12.15 8.28
C ASP A 144 12.43 11.91 6.83
N VAL A 145 12.17 12.93 6.00
CA VAL A 145 12.83 13.08 4.71
C VAL A 145 14.17 13.76 4.96
N GLU A 146 15.26 13.07 4.63
CA GLU A 146 16.61 13.59 4.76
C GLU A 146 17.12 14.10 3.41
N ILE A 147 17.75 15.27 3.40
CA ILE A 147 18.44 15.82 2.22
C ILE A 147 19.91 16.01 2.59
N PHE A 148 20.80 15.42 1.83
CA PHE A 148 22.24 15.64 1.92
C PHE A 148 22.72 16.54 0.78
N ASP A 149 23.23 17.72 1.11
CA ASP A 149 23.78 18.69 0.17
C ASP A 149 25.28 18.44 -0.06
N PHE A 150 25.68 18.24 -1.32
CA PHE A 150 27.05 17.87 -1.66
C PHE A 150 28.06 19.03 -1.53
N LEU A 151 27.61 20.28 -1.67
CA LEU A 151 28.46 21.46 -1.57
C LEU A 151 28.73 21.79 -0.10
N GLN A 152 27.66 21.84 0.70
CA GLN A 152 27.73 22.17 2.12
C GLN A 152 28.21 21.00 2.99
N LYS A 153 28.19 19.77 2.44
CA LYS A 153 28.43 18.52 3.18
C LYS A 153 27.52 18.39 4.40
N LYS A 154 26.29 18.89 4.28
CA LYS A 154 25.34 18.97 5.39
C LYS A 154 24.11 18.14 5.09
N LYS A 155 23.65 17.41 6.11
CA LYS A 155 22.35 16.75 6.11
C LYS A 155 21.31 17.63 6.81
N THR A 156 20.15 17.76 6.21
CA THR A 156 18.97 18.41 6.80
C THR A 156 17.81 17.41 6.82
N SER A 157 17.13 17.30 7.96
CA SER A 157 16.00 16.39 8.14
C SER A 157 14.70 17.19 8.20
N PHE A 158 13.67 16.69 7.53
CA PHE A 158 12.33 17.26 7.50
C PHE A 158 11.33 16.23 7.97
N SER A 159 10.75 16.46 9.15
CA SER A 159 9.64 15.64 9.64
C SER A 159 8.35 16.07 8.93
N PRO A 160 7.62 15.14 8.27
CA PRO A 160 6.30 15.44 7.76
C PRO A 160 5.41 15.91 8.90
N GLN A 161 4.77 17.08 8.77
CA GLN A 161 3.79 17.51 9.75
C GLN A 161 2.57 16.60 9.68
N ALA A 162 2.34 15.79 10.72
CA ALA A 162 1.05 15.16 10.92
C ALA A 162 0.03 16.27 11.22
N MET A 163 -1.02 16.38 10.40
CA MET A 163 -2.14 17.22 10.76
C MET A 163 -2.89 16.51 11.91
N PRO A 164 -3.14 17.17 13.04
CA PRO A 164 -3.68 16.52 14.23
C PRO A 164 -5.12 15.98 14.06
N ASP A 165 -5.81 16.36 12.98
CA ASP A 165 -7.27 16.19 12.88
C ASP A 165 -7.73 15.12 11.87
N ILE A 166 -6.86 14.18 11.44
CA ILE A 166 -7.35 13.06 10.61
C ILE A 166 -8.28 12.19 11.47
N PRO A 167 -9.57 12.02 11.12
CA PRO A 167 -10.44 11.14 11.87
C PRO A 167 -9.84 9.74 11.94
N ALA A 168 -9.88 9.09 13.12
CA ALA A 168 -9.24 7.78 13.32
C ALA A 168 -9.67 6.73 12.28
N CYS A 169 -10.92 6.77 11.82
CA CYS A 169 -11.45 5.89 10.77
C CYS A 169 -10.86 6.13 9.38
N LEU A 170 -10.18 7.26 9.15
CA LEU A 170 -9.49 7.64 7.92
C LEU A 170 -7.96 7.64 8.07
N ASN A 171 -7.44 7.24 9.24
CA ASN A 171 -6.01 7.17 9.50
C ASN A 171 -5.35 5.84 9.04
N GLY A 172 -6.10 5.01 8.30
CA GLY A 172 -5.54 3.87 7.59
C GLY A 172 -4.41 4.32 6.66
N HIS A 173 -3.42 3.44 6.44
CA HIS A 173 -2.25 3.74 5.60
C HIS A 173 -1.52 5.03 6.00
N CYS A 174 -1.40 5.29 7.31
CA CYS A 174 -0.76 6.48 7.87
C CYS A 174 -1.41 7.81 7.41
N GLY A 175 -2.70 7.79 7.08
CA GLY A 175 -3.44 8.96 6.60
C GLY A 175 -3.14 9.34 5.15
N ALA A 176 -2.31 8.58 4.42
CA ALA A 176 -1.97 8.87 3.03
C ALA A 176 -3.21 8.95 2.12
N ASP A 177 -4.19 8.06 2.34
CA ASP A 177 -5.44 8.05 1.59
C ASP A 177 -6.28 9.30 1.87
N TYR A 178 -6.34 9.73 3.14
CA TYR A 178 -7.00 10.97 3.52
C TYR A 178 -6.38 12.16 2.78
N TYR A 179 -5.05 12.31 2.82
CA TYR A 179 -4.37 13.43 2.16
C TYR A 179 -4.52 13.39 0.63
N LEU A 180 -4.49 12.20 0.03
CA LEU A 180 -4.72 12.06 -1.41
C LEU A 180 -6.11 12.56 -1.80
N ILE A 181 -7.14 12.17 -1.06
CA ILE A 181 -8.52 12.59 -1.31
C ILE A 181 -8.72 14.07 -0.95
N HIS A 182 -8.18 14.53 0.17
CA HIS A 182 -8.24 15.93 0.59
C HIS A 182 -7.66 16.84 -0.50
N ASN A 183 -6.44 16.54 -0.96
CA ASN A 183 -5.77 17.32 -2.01
C ASN A 183 -6.55 17.29 -3.34
N PHE A 184 -7.21 16.16 -3.64
CA PHE A 184 -8.08 16.07 -4.81
C PHE A 184 -9.30 16.98 -4.68
N VAL A 185 -10.00 16.93 -3.56
CA VAL A 185 -11.18 17.77 -3.30
C VAL A 185 -10.80 19.24 -3.29
N SER A 186 -9.71 19.63 -2.61
CA SER A 186 -9.21 21.01 -2.60
C SER A 186 -8.94 21.52 -4.01
N ALA A 187 -8.23 20.74 -4.84
CA ALA A 187 -7.94 21.16 -6.21
C ALA A 187 -9.18 21.32 -7.09
N VAL A 188 -10.21 20.47 -6.90
CA VAL A 188 -11.50 20.61 -7.58
C VAL A 188 -12.22 21.89 -7.11
N LEU A 189 -12.20 22.18 -5.81
CA LEU A 189 -12.80 23.41 -5.27
C LEU A 189 -12.12 24.66 -5.82
N ASP A 190 -10.78 24.70 -5.82
CA ASP A 190 -9.99 25.81 -6.35
C ASP A 190 -10.34 26.08 -7.82
N PHE A 191 -10.46 25.02 -8.62
CA PHE A 191 -10.92 25.11 -10.01
C PHE A 191 -12.33 25.72 -10.12
N LEU A 192 -13.28 25.24 -9.32
CA LEU A 192 -14.67 25.69 -9.36
C LEU A 192 -14.86 27.15 -8.92
N ILE A 193 -14.02 27.64 -8.02
CA ILE A 193 -14.07 29.03 -7.52
C ILE A 193 -13.12 29.97 -8.27
N GLY A 194 -12.53 29.50 -9.38
CA GLY A 194 -11.67 30.31 -10.25
C GLY A 194 -10.27 30.62 -9.68
N ARG A 195 -9.86 29.97 -8.60
CA ARG A 195 -8.49 30.03 -8.09
C ARG A 195 -7.64 29.04 -8.87
N LYS A 196 -6.98 29.54 -9.91
CA LYS A 196 -6.05 28.74 -10.72
C LYS A 196 -4.69 28.69 -10.04
N ASP A 197 -4.57 27.84 -9.05
CA ASP A 197 -3.29 27.63 -8.36
C ASP A 197 -2.55 26.46 -9.04
N GLU A 198 -1.22 26.41 -8.94
CA GLU A 198 -0.37 25.39 -9.61
C GLU A 198 -0.79 23.93 -9.29
N VAL A 199 -1.47 23.75 -8.15
CA VAL A 199 -2.03 22.47 -7.67
C VAL A 199 -3.13 21.96 -8.60
N SER A 200 -3.96 22.82 -9.18
CA SER A 200 -5.04 22.42 -10.11
C SER A 200 -4.48 21.78 -11.39
N ALA A 201 -3.37 22.28 -11.92
CA ALA A 201 -2.70 21.71 -13.10
C ALA A 201 -1.99 20.37 -12.79
N PHE A 202 -1.50 20.18 -11.56
CA PHE A 202 -0.96 18.90 -11.08
C PHE A 202 -2.08 17.86 -10.93
N MET A 203 -3.25 18.26 -10.42
CA MET A 203 -4.37 17.36 -10.13
C MET A 203 -5.20 16.98 -11.35
N GLU A 204 -5.44 17.85 -12.35
CA GLU A 204 -6.03 17.42 -13.63
C GLU A 204 -5.23 16.27 -14.27
N LYS A 205 -3.90 16.32 -14.11
CA LYS A 205 -2.99 15.36 -14.70
C LYS A 205 -2.88 14.08 -13.88
N ASN A 206 -2.91 14.17 -12.55
CA ASN A 206 -2.97 13.01 -11.67
C ASN A 206 -4.33 12.33 -11.68
N LEU A 207 -5.43 13.06 -11.89
CA LEU A 207 -6.74 12.48 -12.15
C LEU A 207 -6.68 11.65 -13.44
N THR A 208 -6.02 12.16 -14.49
CA THR A 208 -5.79 11.39 -15.72
C THR A 208 -4.92 10.15 -15.48
N LEU A 209 -3.88 10.25 -14.65
CA LEU A 209 -2.99 9.13 -14.27
C LEU A 209 -3.67 8.11 -13.34
N MET A 210 -4.53 8.54 -12.41
CA MET A 210 -5.36 7.66 -11.59
C MET A 210 -6.44 7.01 -12.44
N THR A 211 -7.04 7.73 -13.38
CA THR A 211 -8.02 7.15 -14.32
C THR A 211 -7.35 6.13 -15.24
N LYS A 212 -6.11 6.41 -15.69
CA LYS A 212 -5.27 5.46 -16.43
C LYS A 212 -4.83 4.29 -15.54
N GLY A 213 -4.40 4.53 -14.31
CA GLY A 213 -3.99 3.50 -13.35
C GLY A 213 -5.14 2.58 -12.94
N ILE A 214 -6.33 3.13 -12.71
CA ILE A 214 -7.58 2.37 -12.52
C ILE A 214 -7.93 1.60 -13.80
N ARG A 215 -7.69 2.16 -14.98
CA ARG A 215 -7.88 1.48 -16.28
C ARG A 215 -6.85 0.37 -16.53
N GLU A 216 -5.63 0.48 -16.00
CA GLU A 216 -4.58 -0.53 -16.11
C GLU A 216 -4.69 -1.62 -15.03
N LEU A 217 -5.05 -1.27 -13.79
CA LEU A 217 -5.35 -2.23 -12.72
C LEU A 217 -6.55 -3.12 -13.05
N ARG A 218 -7.49 -2.63 -13.87
CA ARG A 218 -8.55 -3.44 -14.48
C ARG A 218 -8.05 -4.57 -15.40
N LYS A 219 -6.79 -4.52 -15.87
CA LYS A 219 -6.26 -5.49 -16.85
C LYS A 219 -5.38 -6.58 -16.23
N THR A 220 -4.92 -6.44 -15.00
CA THR A 220 -3.82 -7.25 -14.45
C THR A 220 -4.23 -8.18 -13.30
N SER A 221 -5.52 -8.32 -12.98
CA SER A 221 -6.00 -9.14 -11.86
C SER A 221 -6.58 -10.49 -12.32
N SER A 222 -5.73 -11.40 -12.82
CA SER A 222 -5.87 -12.88 -12.82
C SER A 222 -4.63 -13.59 -13.44
N PRO A 223 -4.35 -14.88 -13.16
CA PRO A 223 -3.01 -15.38 -12.86
C PRO A 223 -2.04 -15.62 -14.03
N GLN A 224 -0.76 -15.42 -13.68
CA GLN A 224 0.53 -15.76 -14.30
C GLN A 224 0.57 -16.61 -15.59
N GLN A 225 0.91 -15.96 -16.71
CA GLN A 225 1.83 -16.48 -17.74
C GLN A 225 2.71 -15.32 -18.28
N PRO A 226 3.89 -15.58 -18.89
CA PRO A 226 4.75 -14.53 -19.43
C PRO A 226 4.03 -13.84 -20.60
N LEU A 227 3.50 -12.64 -20.36
CA LEU A 227 2.66 -11.94 -21.33
C LEU A 227 3.49 -11.13 -22.33
N VAL A 228 3.56 -11.64 -23.57
CA VAL A 228 3.51 -10.78 -24.76
C VAL A 228 2.04 -10.36 -24.94
N TRP A 229 1.80 -9.07 -25.04
CA TRP A 229 0.50 -8.42 -24.88
C TRP A 229 -0.47 -8.71 -26.05
N ASN A 230 -1.64 -9.32 -25.79
CA ASN A 230 -2.85 -9.30 -26.63
C ASN A 230 -4.12 -9.54 -25.75
N HIS A 231 -5.14 -8.68 -25.91
CA HIS A 231 -6.50 -8.64 -25.26
C HIS A 231 -7.21 -10.03 -25.22
N PRO A 232 -8.08 -10.47 -24.25
CA PRO A 232 -9.33 -9.79 -23.80
C PRO A 232 -9.97 -10.10 -22.39
N ASP A 233 -11.06 -9.37 -22.09
CA ASP A 233 -12.29 -9.59 -21.26
C ASP A 233 -12.34 -10.45 -19.97
N SER A 234 -12.68 -9.84 -18.82
CA SER A 234 -13.93 -10.06 -18.05
C SER A 234 -13.92 -9.56 -16.58
N ASP A 235 -15.07 -8.99 -16.21
CA ASP A 235 -15.73 -8.67 -14.92
C ASP A 235 -15.23 -9.19 -13.54
N LYS A 236 -14.83 -8.26 -12.62
CA LYS A 236 -15.54 -7.86 -11.36
C LYS A 236 -14.66 -7.23 -10.26
N ILE A 237 -15.04 -6.02 -9.82
CA ILE A 237 -15.32 -5.51 -8.44
C ILE A 237 -15.43 -3.96 -8.50
N HIS A 238 -16.50 -3.38 -7.93
CA HIS A 238 -16.96 -2.01 -8.22
C HIS A 238 -16.45 -0.93 -7.22
N PRO A 239 -15.71 0.11 -7.67
CA PRO A 239 -15.16 1.20 -6.85
C PRO A 239 -16.17 2.15 -6.16
N SER A 240 -17.46 2.06 -6.46
CA SER A 240 -18.44 3.06 -5.98
C SER A 240 -18.62 3.10 -4.47
N LYS A 241 -18.28 2.04 -3.72
CA LYS A 241 -18.51 2.01 -2.27
C LYS A 241 -17.60 2.99 -1.53
N ALA A 242 -16.34 3.15 -1.95
CA ALA A 242 -15.41 4.13 -1.38
C ALA A 242 -15.83 5.57 -1.73
N PHE A 243 -16.23 5.80 -2.98
CA PHE A 243 -16.72 7.10 -3.44
C PHE A 243 -17.97 7.58 -2.67
N HIS A 244 -18.93 6.67 -2.41
CA HIS A 244 -20.13 7.01 -1.65
C HIS A 244 -19.85 7.29 -0.17
N ALA A 245 -18.85 6.63 0.44
CA ALA A 245 -18.45 6.90 1.81
C ALA A 245 -17.80 8.29 1.96
N VAL A 246 -16.91 8.65 1.04
CA VAL A 246 -16.28 9.97 0.98
C VAL A 246 -17.32 11.07 0.75
N LYS A 247 -18.23 10.88 -0.22
CA LYS A 247 -19.31 11.84 -0.50
C LYS A 247 -20.18 12.13 0.74
N ARG A 248 -20.63 11.08 1.44
CA ARG A 248 -21.45 11.24 2.66
C ARG A 248 -20.71 11.94 3.81
N TYR A 249 -19.40 11.71 3.94
CA TYR A 249 -18.58 12.39 4.95
C TYR A 249 -18.55 13.90 4.70
N TYR A 250 -18.29 14.33 3.45
CA TYR A 250 -18.22 15.75 3.12
C TYR A 250 -19.59 16.44 3.06
N GLU A 251 -20.66 15.75 2.63
CA GLU A 251 -22.04 16.30 2.68
C GLU A 251 -22.47 16.65 4.12
N LYS A 252 -22.05 15.86 5.11
CA LYS A 252 -22.28 16.17 6.53
C LYS A 252 -21.51 17.40 7.01
N GLN A 253 -20.26 17.58 6.54
CA GLN A 253 -19.44 18.74 6.92
C GLN A 253 -20.00 20.05 6.33
N VAL A 254 -20.51 20.01 5.10
CA VAL A 254 -21.10 21.20 4.45
C VAL A 254 -22.42 21.62 5.12
N SER A 255 -23.20 20.68 5.65
CA SER A 255 -24.45 21.00 6.37
C SER A 255 -24.26 21.69 7.73
N GLY A 256 -23.04 21.69 8.28
CA GLY A 256 -22.69 22.39 9.53
C GLY A 256 -22.34 23.87 9.36
N PHE A 257 -22.09 24.34 8.14
CA PHE A 257 -21.74 25.73 7.82
C PHE A 257 -22.93 26.57 7.34
N ALA A 258 -24.13 25.97 7.28
CA ALA A 258 -25.37 26.65 6.92
C ALA A 258 -26.30 26.80 8.13
N LYS A 259 -25.83 27.50 9.18
CA LYS A 259 -26.65 28.22 10.16
C LYS A 259 -25.88 29.41 10.69
#